data_AF-A0A447S2U5-F1
#
_entry.id   AF-A0A447S2U5-F1
#
_cell.length_a   1.000
_cell.length_b   1.000
_cell.length_c   1.000
_cell.angle_alpha   90.00
_cell.angle_beta   90.00
_cell.angle_gamma   90.00
#
_symmetry.space_group_name_H-M   'P 1'
#
loop_
_entity.id
_entity.type
_entity.pdbx_description
1 polymer ?
#
loop_
_entity_poly.entity_id
_entity_poly.type
_entity_poly.pdbx_seq_one_letter_code
_entity_poly.pdbx_strand_id
1 'polypeptide(L)'
;MSGGNQQKAILARWLGTDARLFILDEPTLGVDIGARRDIYQRTRQLADQGRAVLVSSSDAPNCSDYATGSWSSGAARWRPICPPAG
;
A
#
# COMPACT_ATOMS: atom_id res chain seq x y z
N MET A 1 7.93 -11.89 18.47
CA MET A 1 6.66 -11.90 17.70
C MET A 1 6.98 -12.31 16.28
N SER A 2 6.25 -13.25 15.67
CA SER A 2 6.43 -13.57 14.25
C SER A 2 6.09 -12.34 13.38
N GLY A 3 6.69 -12.23 12.20
CA GLY A 3 6.41 -11.12 11.27
C GLY A 3 4.91 -10.93 10.99
N GLY A 4 4.15 -12.02 10.89
CA GLY A 4 2.69 -11.98 10.71
C GLY A 4 1.90 -11.37 11.89
N ASN A 5 2.38 -11.49 13.13
CA ASN A 5 1.71 -10.86 14.28
C ASN A 5 2.01 -9.37 14.39
N GLN A 6 3.19 -8.92 13.96
CA GLN A 6 3.50 -7.50 13.83
C GLN A 6 2.68 -6.86 12.71
N GLN A 7 2.48 -7.55 11.58
CA GLN A 7 1.61 -7.09 10.51
C GLN A 7 0.16 -6.91 10.95
N LYS A 8 -0.41 -7.90 11.64
CA LYS A 8 -1.80 -7.82 12.14
C LYS A 8 -1.98 -6.65 13.11
N ALA A 9 -1.00 -6.37 13.97
CA ALA A 9 -1.07 -5.26 14.92
C ALA A 9 -1.03 -3.88 14.22
N ILE A 10 -0.17 -3.71 13.21
CA ILE A 10 -0.06 -2.46 12.43
C ILE A 10 -1.35 -2.23 11.64
N LEU A 11 -1.84 -3.26 10.94
CA LEU A 11 -3.10 -3.18 10.18
C LEU A 11 -4.30 -2.93 11.09
N ALA A 12 -4.40 -3.59 12.25
CA ALA A 12 -5.47 -3.38 13.21
C ALA A 12 -5.48 -1.92 13.72
N ARG A 13 -4.30 -1.34 13.92
CA ARG A 13 -4.17 0.07 14.31
C ARG A 13 -4.64 1.03 13.22
N TRP A 14 -4.52 0.68 11.95
CA TRP A 14 -5.01 1.50 10.83
C TRP A 14 -6.51 1.35 10.62
N LEU A 15 -7.01 0.10 10.60
CA LEU A 15 -8.43 -0.21 10.37
C LEU A 15 -9.33 0.27 11.52
N GLY A 16 -8.81 0.38 12.74
CA GLY A 16 -9.55 0.91 13.89
C GLY A 16 -9.72 2.44 13.89
N THR A 17 -9.19 3.15 12.89
CA THR A 17 -9.26 4.62 12.81
C THR A 17 -10.28 5.09 11.77
N ASP A 18 -10.94 6.22 12.05
CA ASP A 18 -11.78 6.93 11.06
C ASP A 18 -10.95 7.84 10.13
N ALA A 19 -9.67 7.50 9.92
CA ALA A 19 -8.75 8.28 9.12
C ALA A 19 -9.17 8.26 7.65
N ARG A 20 -9.23 9.44 7.01
CA ARG A 20 -9.53 9.57 5.58
C ARG A 20 -8.29 9.51 4.68
N LEU A 21 -7.09 9.63 5.27
CA LEU A 21 -5.80 9.61 4.60
C LEU A 21 -4.83 8.66 5.32
N PHE A 22 -4.19 7.78 4.56
CA PHE A 22 -3.12 6.91 5.02
C PHE A 22 -1.84 7.22 4.24
N ILE A 23 -0.73 7.37 4.98
CA ILE A 23 0.60 7.52 4.40
C ILE A 23 1.44 6.35 4.91
N LEU A 24 1.89 5.51 3.99
CA LEU A 24 2.63 4.30 4.29
C LEU A 24 4.05 4.45 3.75
N ASP A 25 5.04 4.48 4.64
CA ASP A 25 6.45 4.56 4.26
C ASP A 25 7.12 3.19 4.38
N GLU A 26 7.62 2.70 3.25
CA GLU A 26 8.23 1.37 3.08
C GLU A 26 7.43 0.24 3.77
N PRO A 27 6.10 0.09 3.50
CA PRO A 27 5.23 -0.79 4.28
C PRO A 27 5.54 -2.28 4.12
N THR A 28 6.37 -2.64 3.14
CA THR A 28 6.74 -4.01 2.81
C THR A 28 8.21 -4.31 3.06
N LEU A 29 8.94 -3.44 3.76
CA LEU A 29 10.32 -3.68 4.10
C LEU A 29 10.44 -4.81 5.13
N GLY A 30 11.28 -5.80 4.85
CA GLY A 30 11.56 -6.91 5.76
C GLY A 30 10.45 -7.95 5.91
N VAL A 31 9.38 -7.89 5.09
CA VAL A 31 8.34 -8.93 5.03
C VAL A 31 8.59 -9.90 3.87
N ASP A 32 8.10 -11.14 4.00
CA ASP A 32 8.17 -12.13 2.93
C ASP A 32 7.21 -11.81 1.76
N ILE A 33 7.32 -12.59 0.67
CA ILE A 33 6.56 -12.36 -0.57
C ILE A 33 5.05 -12.50 -0.37
N GLY A 34 4.59 -13.44 0.47
CA GLY A 34 3.16 -13.61 0.74
C GLY A 34 2.59 -12.44 1.53
N ALA A 35 3.30 -12.09 2.61
CA ALA A 35 3.02 -10.96 3.47
C ALA A 35 2.97 -9.62 2.71
N ARG A 36 3.84 -9.42 1.72
CA ARG A 36 3.86 -8.23 0.84
C ARG A 36 2.57 -8.09 0.04
N ARG A 37 2.14 -9.18 -0.59
CA ARG A 37 0.91 -9.18 -1.42
C ARG A 37 -0.30 -8.78 -0.58
N ASP A 38 -0.41 -9.36 0.62
CA ASP A 38 -1.50 -9.07 1.55
C ASP A 38 -1.54 -7.59 1.97
N ILE A 39 -0.38 -6.98 2.23
CA ILE A 39 -0.29 -5.55 2.57
C ILE A 39 -0.82 -4.69 1.43
N TYR A 40 -0.36 -4.92 0.19
CA TYR A 40 -0.80 -4.12 -0.96
C TYR A 40 -2.29 -4.34 -1.28
N GLN A 41 -2.80 -5.58 -1.17
CA GLN A 41 -4.22 -5.86 -1.33
C GLN A 41 -5.08 -5.11 -0.32
N ARG A 42 -4.68 -5.08 0.96
CA ARG A 42 -5.41 -4.34 2.00
C ARG A 42 -5.32 -2.83 1.80
N THR A 43 -4.16 -2.34 1.38
CA THR A 43 -3.96 -0.94 0.98
C THR A 43 -4.91 -0.55 -0.15
N ARG A 44 -5.06 -1.43 -1.15
CA ARG A 44 -6.02 -1.24 -2.23
C ARG A 44 -7.47 -1.25 -1.75
N GLN A 45 -7.84 -2.17 -0.86
CA GLN A 45 -9.18 -2.21 -0.27
C GLN A 45 -9.53 -0.92 0.49
N LEU A 46 -8.57 -0.31 1.20
CA LEU A 46 -8.78 1.00 1.83
C LEU A 46 -9.10 2.07 0.78
N ALA A 47 -8.38 2.07 -0.34
CA ALA A 47 -8.64 2.98 -1.45
C ALA A 47 -10.02 2.74 -2.10
N ASP A 48 -10.41 1.48 -2.28
CA ASP A 48 -11.73 1.09 -2.81
C ASP A 48 -12.89 1.51 -1.87
N GLN A 49 -12.62 1.62 -0.56
CA GLN A 49 -13.57 2.16 0.42
C GLN A 49 -13.65 3.71 0.40
N GLY A 50 -13.02 4.37 -0.57
CA GLY A 50 -13.02 5.82 -0.73
C GLY A 50 -12.01 6.56 0.16
N ARG A 51 -11.06 5.84 0.78
CA ARG A 51 -10.00 6.47 1.59
C ARG A 51 -8.81 6.85 0.70
N ALA A 52 -8.15 7.96 0.99
CA ALA A 52 -6.92 8.33 0.30
C ALA A 52 -5.74 7.54 0.87
N VAL A 53 -4.91 6.96 0.00
CA VAL A 53 -3.72 6.19 0.42
C VAL A 53 -2.52 6.59 -0.42
N LEU A 54 -1.43 6.99 0.25
CA LEU A 54 -0.13 7.27 -0.34
C LEU A 54 0.86 6.22 0.15
N VAL A 55 1.58 5.60 -0.79
CA VAL A 55 2.63 4.63 -0.48
C VAL A 55 3.96 5.14 -1.01
N SER A 56 4.95 5.25 -0.13
CA SER A 56 6.36 5.41 -0.45
C SER A 56 6.98 4.01 -0.42
N SER A 57 7.55 3.57 -1.55
CA SER A 57 8.09 2.22 -1.68
C SER A 57 9.24 2.18 -2.68
N SER A 58 10.31 1.51 -2.29
CA SER A 58 11.43 1.12 -3.14
C SER A 58 11.09 -0.03 -4.11
N ASP A 59 10.01 -0.78 -3.86
CA ASP A 59 9.52 -1.89 -4.69
C ASP A 59 8.44 -1.42 -5.68
N ALA A 60 8.84 -0.51 -6.58
CA ALA A 60 7.94 0.16 -7.51
C ALA A 60 7.11 -0.80 -8.41
N PRO A 61 7.66 -1.88 -9.00
CA PRO A 61 6.88 -2.80 -9.83
C PRO A 61 5.71 -3.42 -9.07
N ASN A 62 5.98 -4.03 -7.90
CA ASN A 62 4.94 -4.69 -7.11
C ASN A 62 3.93 -3.70 -6.54
N CYS A 63 4.35 -2.49 -6.18
CA CYS A 63 3.43 -1.44 -5.70
C CYS A 63 2.51 -0.92 -6.82
N SER A 64 3.04 -0.79 -8.03
CA SER A 64 2.30 -0.23 -9.17
C SER A 64 1.09 -1.06 -9.59
N ASP A 65 1.14 -2.38 -9.38
CA ASP A 65 0.03 -3.30 -9.66
C ASP A 65 -1.25 -3.00 -8.84
N TYR A 66 -1.12 -2.28 -7.73
CA TYR A 66 -2.24 -1.96 -6.81
C TYR A 66 -2.58 -0.47 -6.80
N ALA A 67 -1.78 0.37 -7.45
CA ALA A 67 -1.92 1.82 -7.39
C ALA A 67 -2.82 2.36 -8.51
N THR A 68 -3.53 3.45 -8.25
CA THR A 68 -4.27 4.21 -9.28
C THR A 68 -3.38 5.23 -9.99
N GLY A 69 -2.15 5.41 -9.51
CA GLY A 69 -1.11 6.15 -10.20
C GLY A 69 0.20 6.08 -9.45
N SER A 70 1.26 6.52 -10.10
CA SER A 70 2.60 6.50 -9.54
C SER A 70 3.39 7.73 -9.91
N TRP A 71 4.37 8.00 -9.06
CA TRP A 71 5.43 8.96 -9.32
C TRP A 71 6.76 8.29 -8.95
N SER A 72 7.81 8.59 -9.71
CA SER A 72 9.16 8.11 -9.44
C SER A 72 10.13 9.28 -9.39
N SER A 73 11.22 9.14 -8.64
CA SER A 73 12.30 10.12 -8.60
C SER A 73 12.86 10.32 -10.01
N GLY A 74 12.71 11.54 -10.56
CA GLY A 74 13.06 11.88 -11.94
C GLY A 74 11.86 12.05 -12.88
N ALA A 75 10.64 11.70 -12.45
CA ALA A 75 9.43 12.00 -13.18
C ALA A 75 8.97 13.45 -12.91
N ALA A 76 8.70 14.20 -13.98
CA ALA A 76 8.15 15.56 -13.87
C ALA A 76 6.65 15.60 -13.52
N ARG A 77 5.96 14.46 -13.60
CA ARG A 77 4.50 14.37 -13.43
C ARG A 77 4.06 13.03 -12.86
N TRP A 78 2.92 13.07 -12.18
CA TRP A 78 2.16 11.89 -11.79
C TRP A 78 1.68 11.12 -13.04
N ARG A 79 1.83 9.80 -13.02
CA ARG A 79 1.35 8.91 -14.08
C ARG A 79 0.12 8.15 -13.56
N PRO A 80 -1.05 8.32 -14.19
CA PRO A 80 -2.19 7.47 -13.85
C PRO A 80 -1.88 6.02 -14.22
N ILE A 81 -2.29 5.09 -13.36
CA ILE A 81 -2.25 3.66 -13.58
C ILE A 81 -3.70 3.19 -13.56
N CYS A 82 -4.09 2.43 -14.58
CA CYS A 82 -5.34 1.69 -14.51
C CYS A 82 -5.02 0.37 -13.78
N PRO A 83 -5.44 0.19 -12.52
CA PRO A 83 -5.25 -1.10 -11.87
C PRO A 83 -6.02 -2.17 -12.65
N PRO A 84 -5.55 -3.44 -12.64
CA PRO A 84 -6.31 -4.53 -13.24
C PRO A 84 -7.73 -4.52 -12.66
N ALA A 85 -8.74 -4.55 -13.53
CA ALA A 85 -10.12 -4.75 -13.10
C ALA A 85 -10.16 -6.07 -12.32
N GLY A 86 -10.53 -5.98 -11.04
CA GLY A 86 -10.69 -7.15 -10.17
C GLY A 86 -11.75 -8.11 -10.70
#